data_AF-A0A2Z3GTJ7-F1
#
_entry.id   AF-A0A2Z3GTJ7-F1
#
_cell.length_a   1.000
_cell.length_b   1.000
_cell.length_c   1.000
_cell.angle_alpha   90.00
_cell.angle_beta   90.00
_cell.angle_gamma   90.00
#
_symmetry.space_group_name_H-M   'P 1'
#
loop_
_entity.id
_entity.type
_entity.pdbx_description
1 polymer ?
#
loop_
_entity_poly.entity_id
_entity_poly.type
_entity_poly.pdbx_seq_one_letter_code
_entity_poly.pdbx_strand_id
1 'polypeptide(L)' 'MTIGQTNVNTKAAFHMTMKSQLGFPDWYGVGWDAFWDAVIAVVEMPDCLVLQNW' A
#
# COMPACT_ATOMS: atom_id res chain seq x y z
N MET A 1 -9.22 -7.37 -4.42
CA MET A 1 -9.28 -5.90 -4.23
C MET A 1 -8.56 -5.20 -5.36
N THR A 2 -9.04 -4.04 -5.81
CA THR A 2 -8.41 -3.26 -6.88
C THR A 2 -8.11 -1.85 -6.41
N ILE A 3 -6.87 -1.39 -6.59
CA ILE A 3 -6.46 -0.01 -6.30
C ILE A 3 -6.01 0.67 -7.59
N GLY A 4 -6.65 1.80 -7.93
CA GLY A 4 -6.25 2.64 -9.04
C GLY A 4 -5.11 3.59 -8.65
N GLN A 5 -4.12 3.72 -9.54
CA GLN A 5 -2.91 4.51 -9.32
C GLN A 5 -2.89 5.82 -10.12
N THR A 6 -4.06 6.31 -10.54
CA THR A 6 -4.15 7.56 -11.33
C THR A 6 -3.50 8.71 -10.56
N ASN A 7 -2.46 9.32 -11.16
CA ASN A 7 -1.65 10.41 -10.58
C ASN A 7 -0.72 10.02 -9.41
N VAL A 8 -0.46 8.73 -9.18
CA VAL A 8 0.55 8.27 -8.21
C VAL A 8 1.93 8.28 -8.88
N ASN A 9 2.65 9.40 -8.77
CA ASN A 9 3.93 9.62 -9.47
C ASN A 9 5.15 9.73 -8.53
N THR A 10 4.96 9.54 -7.23
CA THR A 10 6.06 9.50 -6.27
C THR A 10 5.97 8.27 -5.39
N LYS A 11 7.13 7.81 -4.91
CA LYS A 11 7.23 6.74 -3.90
C LYS A 11 6.35 7.04 -2.68
N ALA A 12 6.39 8.29 -2.20
CA ALA A 12 5.58 8.71 -1.06
C ALA A 12 4.08 8.61 -1.36
N ALA A 13 3.63 9.09 -2.52
CA ALA A 13 2.23 8.98 -2.93
C ALA A 13 1.79 7.51 -2.99
N PHE A 14 2.62 6.62 -3.53
CA PHE A 14 2.34 5.18 -3.57
C PHE A 14 2.08 4.61 -2.17
N HIS A 15 3.02 4.83 -1.25
CA HIS A 15 2.92 4.33 0.11
C HIS A 15 1.72 4.89 0.86
N MET A 16 1.38 6.17 0.66
CA MET A 16 0.20 6.78 1.28
C MET A 16 -1.11 6.20 0.72
N THR A 17 -1.17 5.94 -0.60
CA THR A 17 -2.31 5.24 -1.21
C THR A 17 -2.47 3.85 -0.63
N MET A 18 -1.38 3.06 -0.55
CA MET A 18 -1.43 1.72 0.04
C MET A 18 -1.84 1.76 1.51
N LYS A 19 -1.26 2.66 2.31
CA LYS A 19 -1.63 2.84 3.72
C LYS A 19 -3.13 3.09 3.89
N SER A 20 -3.67 4.03 3.12
CA SER A 20 -5.08 4.38 3.20
C SER A 20 -6.00 3.26 2.73
N GLN A 21 -5.64 2.55 1.65
CA GLN A 21 -6.51 1.56 1.03
C GLN A 21 -6.46 0.20 1.75
N LEU A 22 -5.26 -0.21 2.19
CA LEU A 22 -5.03 -1.49 2.85
C LEU A 22 -5.11 -1.40 4.38
N GLY A 23 -5.41 -0.22 4.93
CA GLY A 23 -5.57 -0.03 6.38
C GLY A 23 -4.28 -0.20 7.17
N PHE A 24 -3.13 0.23 6.62
CA PHE A 24 -1.88 0.15 7.36
C PHE A 24 -1.91 1.07 8.59
N PRO A 25 -1.23 0.70 9.69
CA PRO A 25 -1.28 1.43 10.94
C PRO A 25 -0.65 2.82 10.87
N ASP A 26 -0.94 3.66 11.87
CA ASP A 26 -0.47 5.05 11.89
C ASP A 26 1.06 5.17 11.87
N TRP A 27 1.74 4.23 12.53
CA TRP A 27 3.21 4.16 12.59
C TRP A 27 3.86 3.59 11.32
N TYR A 28 3.09 3.31 10.26
CA TYR A 28 3.61 2.84 8.99
C TYR A 28 4.68 3.78 8.40
N GLY A 29 5.88 3.24 8.16
CA GLY A 29 6.98 3.94 7.52
C GLY A 29 6.80 4.00 5.99
N VAL A 30 7.04 5.18 5.40
CA VAL A 30 6.93 5.41 3.94
C VAL A 30 8.17 4.85 3.20
N GLY A 31 8.34 3.54 3.25
CA GLY A 31 9.48 2.82 2.67
C GLY A 31 9.16 1.36 2.34
N TRP A 32 10.04 0.73 1.56
CA TRP A 32 9.82 -0.63 1.04
C TRP A 32 9.91 -1.71 2.12
N ASP A 33 10.81 -1.57 3.08
CA ASP A 33 10.92 -2.52 4.20
C ASP A 33 9.62 -2.51 5.03
N ALA A 34 9.16 -1.32 5.42
CA ALA A 34 7.90 -1.16 6.13
C ALA A 34 6.68 -1.62 5.30
N PHE A 35 6.68 -1.41 3.98
CA PHE A 35 5.66 -1.95 3.09
C PHE A 35 5.61 -3.47 3.13
N TRP A 36 6.77 -4.11 3.02
CA TRP A 36 6.87 -5.56 3.07
C TRP A 36 6.40 -6.10 4.41
N ASP A 37 6.89 -5.54 5.51
CA ASP A 37 6.47 -5.91 6.87
C ASP A 37 4.96 -5.79 7.03
N ALA A 38 4.37 -4.70 6.51
CA ALA A 38 2.94 -4.47 6.60
C ALA A 38 2.13 -5.56 5.89
N VAL A 39 2.53 -5.89 4.66
CA VAL A 39 1.88 -6.88 3.80
C VAL A 39 1.94 -8.30 4.36
N ILE A 40 3.06 -8.68 4.98
CA ILE A 40 3.25 -10.08 5.43
C ILE A 40 2.83 -10.33 6.87
N ALA A 41 2.78 -9.30 7.72
CA ALA A 41 2.69 -9.50 9.17
C ALA A 41 1.81 -8.50 9.95
N VAL A 42 1.36 -7.39 9.35
CA VAL A 42 0.68 -6.33 10.11
C VAL A 42 -0.79 -6.22 9.76
N VAL A 43 -1.15 -6.36 8.49
CA VAL A 43 -2.54 -6.26 8.04
C VAL A 43 -3.01 -7.55 7.40
N GLU A 44 -4.31 -7.78 7.46
CA GLU A 44 -4.96 -8.84 6.69
C GLU A 44 -5.04 -8.41 5.22
N MET A 45 -4.29 -9.11 4.36
CA MET A 45 -4.26 -8.82 2.94
C MET A 45 -5.41 -9.52 2.21
N PRO A 46 -5.98 -8.90 1.16
CA PRO A 46 -6.91 -9.58 0.28
C PRO A 46 -6.21 -10.72 -0.47
N ASP A 47 -6.92 -11.81 -0.76
CA ASP A 47 -6.40 -12.96 -1.53
C ASP A 47 -5.76 -12.57 -2.87
N CYS A 48 -6.26 -11.50 -3.48
CA CYS A 48 -5.71 -10.91 -4.69
C CYS A 48 -5.79 -9.38 -4.61
N LEU A 49 -4.65 -8.73 -4.79
CA LEU A 49 -4.54 -7.28 -4.97
C LEU A 49 -4.18 -6.98 -6.44
N VAL A 50 -5.05 -6.21 -7.11
CA VAL A 50 -4.80 -5.72 -8.46
C VAL A 50 -4.50 -4.24 -8.41
N LEU A 51 -3.43 -3.84 -9.08
CA LEU A 51 -3.02 -2.46 -9.18
C LEU A 51 -3.27 -1.99 -10.61
N GLN A 52 -4.14 -1.01 -10.78
CA GLN A 52 -4.53 -0.49 -12.09
C GLN A 52 -3.87 0.86 -12.37
N ASN A 53 -3.53 1.12 -13.63
CA ASN A 53 -2.95 2.38 -14.11
C ASN A 53 -1.60 2.73 -13.43
N TRP A 54 -0.77 1.71 -13.18
CA TRP A 54 0.58 1.88 -12.66
C TRP A 54 1.52 2.46 -13.71
#